data_AF-R7Q0A5-F1
#
_entry.id   AF-R7Q0A5-F1
#
_cell.length_a   1.000
_cell.length_b   1.000
_cell.length_c   1.000
_cell.angle_alpha   90.00
_cell.angle_beta   90.00
_cell.angle_gamma   90.00
#
_symmetry.space_group_name_H-M   'P 1'
#
loop_
_entity.id
_entity.type
_entity.pdbx_description
1 polymer ?
#
loop_
_entity_poly.entity_id
_entity_poly.type
_entity_poly.pdbx_seq_one_letter_code
_entity_poly.pdbx_strand_id
1 'polypeptide(L)'
;MSEFRVMRYSEEKLRDPIAIVGFPSVGLVGSIVSSYLTRDLKLPVVAGVSSADLPPYTLIQNGTAYPPIRIYAGAVPKPKRKRKPKAESAPASETSAERTALPEGEDAPKTSEEEGKSVEGAAEKTVEAKPKRVKARDLVVVTSEIAPKPEQTYDLTMCILDTLEQMGVREIVCIDGIPRVDSSQEGEMLGTATSENAIRKLEETGVPVMKEGLVRGVTGIMLYEGTFSKKDIICILCPANPQLPDPRAAATALTPLSKIVPNLNIDPTPLNNEANDIDNRVRAQQQAQQEIGTQNIYG
;
A
#
# COMPACT_ATOMS: atom_id res chain seq x y z
N MET A 1 34.98 1.78 -1.56
CA MET A 1 33.69 1.23 -2.00
C MET A 1 33.44 -0.03 -1.21
N SER A 2 32.27 -0.16 -0.61
CA SER A 2 31.82 -1.39 0.04
C SER A 2 31.41 -2.39 -1.03
N GLU A 3 32.05 -3.56 -1.06
CA GLU A 3 31.72 -4.60 -2.05
C GLU A 3 30.39 -5.26 -1.66
N PHE A 4 29.31 -4.87 -2.31
CA PHE A 4 27.99 -5.46 -2.13
C PHE A 4 27.77 -6.64 -3.06
N ARG A 5 27.47 -7.80 -2.48
CA ARG A 5 27.19 -9.05 -3.18
C ARG A 5 25.69 -9.33 -3.16
N VAL A 6 25.13 -9.52 -4.35
CA VAL A 6 23.77 -10.03 -4.55
C VAL A 6 23.78 -11.56 -4.53
N MET A 7 22.94 -12.16 -3.69
CA MET A 7 22.71 -13.60 -3.59
C MET A 7 21.34 -13.90 -4.19
N ARG A 8 21.26 -14.48 -5.40
CA ARG A 8 19.99 -14.86 -6.03
C ARG A 8 19.53 -16.24 -5.54
N TYR A 9 18.22 -16.41 -5.37
CA TYR A 9 17.56 -17.64 -4.92
C TYR A 9 16.59 -18.21 -5.96
N SER A 10 15.96 -17.37 -6.79
CA SER A 10 15.19 -17.78 -7.98
C SER A 10 15.33 -16.76 -9.12
N GLU A 11 14.94 -17.16 -10.34
CA GLU A 11 14.85 -16.27 -11.50
C GLU A 11 13.38 -16.10 -11.94
N GLU A 12 12.70 -15.12 -11.35
CA GLU A 12 11.32 -14.80 -11.69
C GLU A 12 11.20 -14.03 -13.01
N LYS A 13 10.38 -14.54 -13.94
CA LYS A 13 10.03 -13.82 -15.19
C LYS A 13 8.88 -12.85 -14.95
N LEU A 14 9.20 -11.75 -14.28
CA LEU A 14 8.28 -10.67 -13.92
C LEU A 14 7.73 -9.92 -15.14
N ARG A 15 6.49 -9.43 -15.04
CA ARG A 15 5.77 -8.73 -16.12
C ARG A 15 5.45 -7.30 -15.70
N ASP A 16 6.08 -6.35 -16.40
CA ASP A 16 5.99 -4.91 -16.14
C ASP A 16 6.11 -4.54 -14.65
N PRO A 17 7.16 -5.02 -13.95
CA PRO A 17 7.20 -4.96 -12.50
C PRO A 17 7.32 -3.54 -11.97
N ILE A 18 6.82 -3.36 -10.75
CA ILE A 18 7.00 -2.18 -9.92
C ILE A 18 7.66 -2.61 -8.62
N ALA A 19 8.64 -1.84 -8.13
CA ALA A 19 9.28 -2.11 -6.85
C ALA A 19 8.67 -1.26 -5.73
N ILE A 20 8.67 -1.81 -4.52
CA ILE A 20 8.46 -1.08 -3.28
C ILE A 20 9.73 -1.20 -2.46
N VAL A 21 10.26 -0.09 -1.96
CA VAL A 21 11.49 -0.06 -1.17
C VAL A 21 11.19 0.45 0.22
N GLY A 22 11.54 -0.36 1.22
CA GLY A 22 11.36 -0.05 2.63
C GLY A 22 12.62 -0.33 3.44
N PHE A 23 13.25 0.74 3.94
CA PHE A 23 14.40 0.68 4.84
C PHE A 23 14.04 1.17 6.25
N PRO A 24 14.86 0.88 7.28
CA PRO A 24 14.67 1.41 8.62
C PRO A 24 14.92 2.92 8.65
N SER A 25 13.91 3.66 9.10
CA SER A 25 13.93 5.11 9.25
C SER A 25 12.98 5.52 10.38
N VAL A 26 12.45 6.75 10.38
CA VAL A 26 11.55 7.26 11.43
C VAL A 26 10.32 6.36 11.56
N GLY A 27 9.99 5.95 12.79
CA GLY A 27 8.91 5.01 13.08
C GLY A 27 9.03 3.62 12.42
N LEU A 28 10.17 3.30 11.80
CA LEU A 28 10.39 2.12 10.95
C LEU A 28 9.38 1.96 9.79
N VAL A 29 8.68 3.03 9.37
CA VAL A 29 7.54 2.97 8.43
C VAL A 29 7.85 2.14 7.19
N GLY A 30 8.96 2.41 6.51
CA GLY A 30 9.35 1.69 5.29
C GLY A 30 9.50 0.18 5.52
N SER A 31 10.19 -0.21 6.59
CA SER A 31 10.41 -1.62 6.94
C SER A 31 9.12 -2.31 7.39
N ILE A 32 8.25 -1.63 8.14
CA ILE A 32 6.95 -2.17 8.54
C ILE A 32 6.08 -2.43 7.31
N VAL A 33 5.98 -1.47 6.38
CA VAL A 33 5.19 -1.62 5.15
C VAL A 33 5.75 -2.74 4.27
N SER A 34 7.06 -2.76 4.00
CA SER A 34 7.67 -3.79 3.13
C SER A 34 7.61 -5.19 3.77
N SER A 35 7.81 -5.30 5.08
CA SER A 35 7.63 -6.55 5.85
C SER A 35 6.16 -6.99 5.92
N TYR A 36 5.20 -6.06 5.98
CA TYR A 36 3.79 -6.42 5.96
C TYR A 36 3.33 -6.91 4.58
N LEU A 37 3.68 -6.19 3.51
CA LEU A 37 3.35 -6.57 2.13
C LEU A 37 3.87 -7.96 1.75
N THR A 38 5.11 -8.28 2.11
CA THR A 38 5.74 -9.58 1.82
C THR A 38 5.07 -10.72 2.59
N ARG A 39 4.66 -10.50 3.84
CA ARG A 39 3.89 -11.46 4.66
C ARG A 39 2.46 -11.67 4.14
N ASP A 40 1.73 -10.60 3.85
CA ASP A 40 0.31 -10.63 3.45
C ASP A 40 0.12 -11.27 2.07
N LEU A 41 0.93 -10.82 1.10
CA LEU A 41 0.93 -11.34 -0.27
C LEU A 41 1.67 -12.68 -0.42
N LYS A 42 2.40 -13.11 0.63
CA LYS A 42 3.22 -14.34 0.68
C LYS A 42 4.25 -14.41 -0.46
N LEU A 43 4.97 -13.30 -0.68
CA LEU A 43 6.01 -13.24 -1.71
C LEU A 43 7.21 -14.12 -1.30
N PRO A 44 7.79 -14.92 -2.20
CA PRO A 44 9.06 -15.60 -1.96
C PRO A 44 10.24 -14.60 -1.92
N VAL A 45 11.30 -14.94 -1.19
CA VAL A 45 12.60 -14.26 -1.30
C VAL A 45 13.25 -14.70 -2.61
N VAL A 46 13.57 -13.76 -3.49
CA VAL A 46 14.17 -14.04 -4.81
C VAL A 46 15.64 -13.63 -4.87
N ALA A 47 16.05 -12.65 -4.07
CA ALA A 47 17.45 -12.32 -3.82
C ALA A 47 17.68 -11.76 -2.41
N GLY A 48 18.94 -11.70 -2.00
CA GLY A 48 19.42 -11.00 -0.81
C GLY A 48 20.68 -10.20 -1.11
N VAL A 49 20.97 -9.18 -0.30
CA VAL A 49 22.16 -8.34 -0.45
C VAL A 49 23.00 -8.42 0.82
N SER A 50 24.30 -8.62 0.66
CA SER A 50 25.27 -8.78 1.74
C SER A 50 26.57 -8.04 1.42
N SER A 51 27.32 -7.61 2.44
CA SER A 51 28.70 -7.12 2.31
C SER A 51 29.46 -7.38 3.61
N ALA A 52 30.79 -7.43 3.55
CA ALA A 52 31.64 -7.56 4.73
C ALA A 52 31.50 -6.37 5.70
N ASP A 53 31.06 -5.21 5.21
CA ASP A 53 30.87 -4.00 6.02
C ASP A 53 29.53 -3.97 6.79
N LEU A 54 28.58 -4.86 6.45
CA LEU A 54 27.29 -4.93 7.14
C LEU A 54 27.42 -5.58 8.54
N PRO A 55 26.50 -5.29 9.48
CA PRO A 55 26.46 -5.98 10.77
C PRO A 55 26.45 -7.51 10.61
N PRO A 56 27.31 -8.26 11.31
CA PRO A 56 27.56 -9.68 11.05
C PRO A 56 26.48 -10.59 11.68
N TYR A 57 25.24 -10.47 11.21
CA TYR A 57 24.12 -11.31 11.63
C TYR A 57 23.28 -11.80 10.45
N THR A 58 22.51 -12.87 10.69
CA THR A 58 21.55 -13.44 9.74
C THR A 58 20.15 -13.46 10.35
N LEU A 59 19.13 -13.36 9.51
CA LEU A 59 17.73 -13.45 9.89
C LEU A 59 17.22 -14.86 9.63
N ILE A 60 16.63 -15.49 10.64
CA ILE A 60 15.97 -16.78 10.50
C ILE A 60 14.47 -16.55 10.23
N GLN A 61 13.99 -17.03 9.09
CA GLN A 61 12.57 -17.03 8.73
C GLN A 61 12.14 -18.45 8.37
N ASN A 62 11.18 -19.00 9.12
CA ASN A 62 10.67 -20.37 8.95
C ASN A 62 11.76 -21.46 8.93
N GLY A 63 12.84 -21.27 9.71
CA GLY A 63 13.99 -22.17 9.76
C GLY A 63 15.08 -21.89 8.72
N THR A 64 14.82 -21.05 7.71
CA THR A 64 15.80 -20.67 6.68
C THR A 64 16.54 -19.39 7.04
N ALA A 65 17.86 -19.37 6.84
CA ALA A 65 18.72 -18.22 7.07
C ALA A 65 18.81 -17.30 5.85
N TYR A 66 18.70 -15.99 6.07
CA TYR A 66 18.78 -14.94 5.04
C TYR A 66 19.67 -13.77 5.50
N PRO A 67 20.27 -12.99 4.55
CA PRO A 67 20.95 -11.74 4.88
C PRO A 67 19.97 -10.66 5.39
N PRO A 68 20.48 -9.59 6.04
CA PRO A 68 19.63 -8.53 6.61
C PRO A 68 18.83 -7.72 5.58
N ILE A 69 19.29 -7.69 4.33
CA ILE A 69 18.64 -7.01 3.20
C ILE A 69 18.15 -8.07 2.22
N ARG A 70 16.85 -8.06 1.91
CA ARG A 70 16.18 -9.07 1.05
C ARG A 70 15.34 -8.39 -0.03
N ILE A 71 15.26 -9.06 -1.16
CA ILE A 71 14.40 -8.71 -2.30
C ILE A 71 13.44 -9.88 -2.49
N TYR A 72 12.16 -9.58 -2.43
CA TYR A 72 11.05 -10.49 -2.66
C TYR A 72 10.39 -10.14 -3.99
N ALA A 73 9.83 -11.11 -4.72
CA ALA A 73 9.04 -10.80 -5.91
C ALA A 73 7.94 -11.82 -6.19
N GLY A 74 6.87 -11.39 -6.87
CA GLY A 74 5.77 -12.26 -7.27
C GLY A 74 4.57 -11.51 -7.84
N ALA A 75 3.59 -12.22 -8.36
CA ALA A 75 2.40 -11.62 -8.95
C ALA A 75 1.45 -11.04 -7.89
N VAL A 76 0.93 -9.83 -8.10
CA VAL A 76 -0.11 -9.25 -7.24
C VAL A 76 -1.37 -10.12 -7.31
N PRO A 77 -1.88 -10.66 -6.19
CA PRO A 77 -3.07 -11.50 -6.17
C PRO A 77 -4.29 -10.74 -6.70
N LYS A 78 -5.05 -11.37 -7.60
CA LYS A 78 -6.32 -10.79 -8.08
C LYS A 78 -7.31 -10.67 -6.90
N PRO A 79 -8.06 -9.56 -6.77
CA PRO A 79 -9.03 -9.40 -5.69
C PRO A 79 -10.03 -10.56 -5.72
N LYS A 80 -10.23 -11.19 -4.56
CA LYS A 80 -11.22 -12.27 -4.38
C LYS A 80 -12.59 -11.71 -4.76
N ARG A 81 -13.16 -12.14 -5.89
CA ARG A 81 -14.53 -11.80 -6.29
C ARG A 81 -15.46 -12.10 -5.12
N LYS A 82 -16.02 -11.07 -4.49
CA LYS A 82 -17.15 -11.23 -3.57
C LYS A 82 -18.23 -11.98 -4.35
N ARG A 83 -18.49 -13.25 -3.99
CA ARG A 83 -19.68 -13.95 -4.48
C ARG A 83 -20.87 -13.07 -4.09
N LYS A 84 -21.71 -12.69 -5.05
CA LYS A 84 -23.04 -12.18 -4.69
C LYS A 84 -23.67 -13.24 -3.76
N PRO A 85 -24.36 -12.84 -2.68
CA PRO A 85 -25.27 -13.75 -2.00
C PRO A 85 -26.13 -14.43 -3.07
N LYS A 86 -26.35 -15.74 -2.95
CA LYS A 86 -27.47 -16.34 -3.66
C LYS A 86 -28.70 -15.60 -3.15
N ALA A 87 -29.52 -15.06 -4.06
CA ALA A 87 -30.87 -14.71 -3.67
C ALA A 87 -31.54 -16.01 -3.22
N GLU A 88 -32.00 -16.06 -1.97
CA GLU A 88 -32.91 -17.12 -1.56
C GLU A 88 -34.19 -16.95 -2.37
N SER A 89 -34.59 -18.03 -3.04
CA SER A 89 -35.86 -18.08 -3.74
C SER A 89 -36.97 -18.00 -2.69
N ALA A 90 -37.75 -16.92 -2.72
CA ALA A 90 -38.94 -16.80 -1.89
C ALA A 90 -39.85 -18.03 -2.12
N PRO A 91 -40.42 -18.61 -1.05
CA PRO A 91 -41.33 -19.74 -1.20
C PRO A 91 -42.59 -19.30 -1.95
N ALA A 92 -43.04 -20.11 -2.90
CA ALA A 92 -44.31 -19.89 -3.56
C ALA A 92 -45.46 -20.16 -2.59
N SER A 93 -46.27 -19.14 -2.30
CA SER A 93 -47.51 -19.29 -1.54
C SER A 93 -48.63 -19.76 -2.46
N GLU A 94 -49.13 -20.97 -2.23
CA GLU A 94 -50.35 -21.46 -2.87
C GLU A 94 -51.58 -20.74 -2.28
N THR A 95 -52.46 -20.24 -3.13
CA THR A 95 -53.86 -19.92 -2.74
C THR A 95 -54.82 -20.38 -3.83
N SER A 96 -55.72 -21.28 -3.46
CA SER A 96 -56.69 -21.90 -4.36
C SER A 96 -58.01 -21.13 -4.41
N ALA A 97 -58.41 -20.78 -5.62
CA ALA A 97 -59.79 -20.66 -6.13
C ALA A 97 -60.95 -20.22 -5.19
N GLU A 98 -61.67 -19.18 -5.62
CA GLU A 98 -63.14 -19.18 -5.56
C GLU A 98 -63.72 -18.66 -6.90
N ARG A 99 -64.99 -18.97 -7.20
CA ARG A 99 -65.66 -18.70 -8.48
C ARG A 99 -67.09 -18.20 -8.28
N THR A 100 -67.38 -17.02 -8.81
CA THR A 100 -68.70 -16.51 -9.22
C THR A 100 -68.45 -15.23 -10.03
N ALA A 101 -69.23 -14.75 -10.98
CA ALA A 101 -70.23 -15.25 -11.93
C ALA A 101 -70.66 -14.00 -12.74
N LEU A 102 -70.91 -14.11 -14.04
CA LEU A 102 -71.54 -13.06 -14.88
C LEU A 102 -73.08 -13.07 -14.68
N PRO A 103 -73.90 -12.08 -15.12
CA PRO A 103 -73.73 -11.15 -16.26
C PRO A 103 -74.29 -9.70 -15.98
N GLU A 104 -74.74 -8.81 -16.89
CA GLU A 104 -74.80 -8.67 -18.38
C GLU A 104 -74.96 -7.17 -18.78
N GLY A 105 -74.75 -6.81 -20.07
CA GLY A 105 -75.15 -5.52 -20.68
C GLY A 105 -74.37 -4.25 -20.27
N GLU A 106 -74.54 -3.07 -20.91
CA GLU A 106 -75.07 -2.75 -22.26
C GLU A 106 -74.62 -1.31 -22.70
N ASP A 107 -74.40 -1.10 -24.01
CA ASP A 107 -74.28 0.16 -24.79
C ASP A 107 -73.30 1.33 -24.42
N ALA A 108 -73.25 2.37 -25.29
CA ALA A 108 -72.30 3.49 -25.38
C ALA A 108 -73.00 4.88 -25.14
N PRO A 109 -72.53 6.11 -25.53
CA PRO A 109 -71.28 6.54 -26.22
C PRO A 109 -70.62 7.90 -25.79
N LYS A 110 -69.45 8.21 -26.41
CA LYS A 110 -68.88 9.54 -26.84
C LYS A 110 -68.87 10.79 -25.91
N THR A 111 -67.65 11.30 -25.68
CA THR A 111 -67.12 12.68 -25.87
C THR A 111 -65.60 12.64 -25.59
N SER A 112 -64.66 13.51 -26.00
CA SER A 112 -64.40 14.45 -27.12
C SER A 112 -63.40 15.50 -26.56
N GLU A 113 -62.30 15.78 -27.27
CA GLU A 113 -61.23 16.76 -26.89
C GLU A 113 -60.45 16.45 -25.56
N GLU A 114 -59.25 16.98 -25.30
CA GLU A 114 -58.51 18.11 -25.92
C GLU A 114 -56.99 17.81 -26.14
N GLU A 115 -56.23 18.74 -26.72
CA GLU A 115 -54.83 18.54 -27.14
C GLU A 115 -53.77 18.67 -26.02
N GLY A 116 -52.59 18.04 -26.21
CA GLY A 116 -51.45 18.18 -25.28
C GLY A 116 -50.11 17.71 -25.88
N LYS A 117 -49.48 18.51 -26.74
CA LYS A 117 -48.16 18.19 -27.34
C LYS A 117 -47.02 18.29 -26.32
N SER A 118 -46.47 17.14 -25.92
CA SER A 118 -45.17 17.05 -25.23
C SER A 118 -44.02 16.99 -26.23
N VAL A 119 -42.96 17.75 -25.98
CA VAL A 119 -41.79 17.87 -26.88
C VAL A 119 -40.85 16.67 -26.73
N GLU A 120 -40.33 16.15 -27.84
CA GLU A 120 -39.32 15.08 -27.84
C GLU A 120 -37.97 15.58 -27.29
N GLY A 121 -37.73 15.33 -25.99
CA GLY A 121 -36.40 15.43 -25.40
C GLY A 121 -35.53 14.25 -25.87
N ALA A 122 -34.60 14.50 -26.78
CA ALA A 122 -33.68 13.47 -27.28
C ALA A 122 -32.81 12.93 -26.13
N ALA A 123 -33.01 11.66 -25.77
CA ALA A 123 -32.29 11.01 -24.67
C ALA A 123 -30.81 10.81 -25.03
N GLU A 124 -29.96 11.72 -24.56
CA GLU A 124 -28.52 11.66 -24.74
C GLU A 124 -27.94 10.38 -24.09
N LYS A 125 -27.43 9.47 -24.93
CA LYS A 125 -26.88 8.20 -24.44
C LYS A 125 -25.51 8.42 -23.82
N THR A 126 -25.49 8.65 -22.51
CA THR A 126 -24.27 8.58 -21.69
C THR A 126 -23.60 7.22 -21.87
N VAL A 127 -22.60 7.15 -22.75
CA VAL A 127 -21.81 5.94 -22.96
C VAL A 127 -20.90 5.78 -21.76
N GLU A 128 -21.32 4.98 -20.77
CA GLU A 128 -20.44 4.56 -19.67
C GLU A 128 -19.15 3.97 -20.26
N ALA A 129 -18.04 4.67 -20.04
CA ALA A 129 -16.74 4.27 -20.54
C ALA A 129 -16.34 2.95 -19.86
N LYS A 130 -16.44 1.83 -20.59
CA LYS A 130 -16.05 0.50 -20.11
C LYS A 130 -14.70 0.59 -19.40
N PRO A 131 -14.59 0.18 -18.12
CA PRO A 131 -13.43 0.50 -17.31
C PRO A 131 -12.16 -0.01 -17.97
N LYS A 132 -11.17 0.89 -18.16
CA LYS A 132 -9.89 0.57 -18.79
C LYS A 132 -9.31 -0.66 -18.09
N ARG A 133 -9.10 -1.74 -18.86
CA ARG A 133 -8.72 -3.06 -18.34
C ARG A 133 -7.27 -3.03 -17.84
N VAL A 134 -7.08 -2.55 -16.62
CA VAL A 134 -5.75 -2.32 -16.03
C VAL A 134 -4.97 -3.64 -16.04
N LYS A 135 -3.75 -3.59 -16.59
CA LYS A 135 -2.89 -4.78 -16.67
C LYS A 135 -2.46 -5.15 -15.25
N ALA A 136 -2.48 -6.46 -14.94
CA ALA A 136 -1.87 -6.95 -13.71
C ALA A 136 -0.35 -6.83 -13.87
N ARG A 137 0.29 -6.18 -12.89
CA ARG A 137 1.74 -6.06 -12.77
C ARG A 137 2.22 -7.06 -11.73
N ASP A 138 3.47 -7.48 -11.86
CA ASP A 138 4.15 -8.22 -10.80
C ASP A 138 4.85 -7.24 -9.86
N LEU A 139 5.04 -7.63 -8.60
CA LEU A 139 5.56 -6.78 -7.54
C LEU A 139 6.96 -7.24 -7.14
N VAL A 140 7.84 -6.28 -6.90
CA VAL A 140 9.14 -6.48 -6.22
C VAL A 140 9.09 -5.72 -4.91
N VAL A 141 9.61 -6.29 -3.81
CA VAL A 141 9.69 -5.61 -2.51
C VAL A 141 11.09 -5.76 -1.95
N VAL A 142 11.74 -4.63 -1.67
CA VAL A 142 13.03 -4.56 -0.98
C VAL A 142 12.78 -4.24 0.50
N THR A 143 13.26 -5.10 1.39
CA THR A 143 13.15 -4.96 2.85
C THR A 143 14.52 -5.08 3.49
N SER A 144 14.84 -4.16 4.39
CA SER A 144 16.02 -4.23 5.25
C SER A 144 15.63 -4.21 6.73
N GLU A 145 16.28 -5.02 7.56
CA GLU A 145 16.23 -4.88 9.03
C GLU A 145 17.40 -4.02 9.59
N ILE A 146 18.27 -3.50 8.72
CA ILE A 146 19.37 -2.58 9.07
C ILE A 146 19.21 -1.21 8.41
N ALA A 147 19.45 -0.15 9.19
CA ALA A 147 19.86 1.13 8.61
C ALA A 147 21.34 0.98 8.18
N PRO A 148 21.69 1.23 6.90
CA PRO A 148 23.09 1.28 6.48
C PRO A 148 23.79 2.48 7.13
N LYS A 149 25.11 2.38 7.33
CA LYS A 149 25.90 3.54 7.76
C LYS A 149 26.02 4.57 6.61
N PRO A 150 26.27 5.86 6.88
CA PRO A 150 26.38 6.88 5.83
C PRO A 150 27.37 6.51 4.72
N GLU A 151 28.52 5.92 5.08
CA GLU A 151 29.60 5.54 4.18
C GLU A 151 29.20 4.37 3.25
N GLN A 152 28.22 3.57 3.67
CA GLN A 152 27.72 2.38 2.97
C GLN A 152 26.50 2.70 2.09
N THR A 153 25.81 3.80 2.37
CA THR A 153 24.47 4.06 1.86
C THR A 153 24.46 4.25 0.35
N TYR A 154 25.49 4.89 -0.23
CA TYR A 154 25.57 5.11 -1.68
C TYR A 154 25.80 3.79 -2.44
N ASP A 155 26.88 3.07 -2.13
CA ASP A 155 27.23 1.80 -2.80
C ASP A 155 26.11 0.75 -2.67
N LEU A 156 25.43 0.70 -1.51
CA LEU A 156 24.25 -0.14 -1.32
C LEU A 156 23.08 0.29 -2.20
N THR A 157 22.80 1.59 -2.31
CA THR A 157 21.67 2.10 -3.10
C THR A 157 21.89 1.82 -4.58
N MET A 158 23.11 1.98 -5.09
CA MET A 158 23.47 1.61 -6.46
C MET A 158 23.31 0.11 -6.69
N CYS A 159 23.83 -0.74 -5.79
CA CYS A 159 23.64 -2.20 -5.87
C CYS A 159 22.14 -2.59 -5.91
N ILE A 160 21.27 -1.87 -5.21
CA ILE A 160 19.82 -2.11 -5.23
C ILE A 160 19.20 -1.63 -6.55
N LEU A 161 19.53 -0.41 -7.01
CA LEU A 161 19.04 0.14 -8.28
C LEU A 161 19.41 -0.76 -9.48
N ASP A 162 20.67 -1.21 -9.53
CA ASP A 162 21.16 -2.13 -10.57
C ASP A 162 20.44 -3.49 -10.51
N THR A 163 20.20 -4.02 -9.30
CA THR A 163 19.47 -5.29 -9.14
C THR A 163 18.01 -5.17 -9.57
N LEU A 164 17.35 -4.07 -9.24
CA LEU A 164 15.97 -3.79 -9.67
C LEU A 164 15.89 -3.60 -11.19
N GLU A 165 16.85 -2.91 -11.82
CA GLU A 165 16.93 -2.76 -13.27
C GLU A 165 17.18 -4.11 -13.98
N GLN A 166 18.05 -4.96 -13.43
CA GLN A 166 18.23 -6.34 -13.91
C GLN A 166 16.97 -7.21 -13.79
N MET A 167 16.08 -6.89 -12.83
CA MET A 167 14.75 -7.51 -12.69
C MET A 167 13.67 -6.87 -13.59
N GLY A 168 14.04 -5.92 -14.46
CA GLY A 168 13.14 -5.22 -15.37
C GLY A 168 12.27 -4.15 -14.73
N VAL A 169 12.58 -3.74 -13.49
CA VAL A 169 11.88 -2.66 -12.79
C VAL A 169 12.26 -1.32 -13.38
N ARG A 170 11.25 -0.54 -13.78
CA ARG A 170 11.40 0.83 -14.30
C ARG A 170 10.72 1.87 -13.41
N GLU A 171 9.99 1.41 -12.40
CA GLU A 171 9.16 2.22 -11.51
C GLU A 171 9.30 1.73 -10.07
N ILE A 172 9.55 2.65 -9.14
CA ILE A 172 9.89 2.35 -7.74
C ILE A 172 9.07 3.25 -6.82
N VAL A 173 8.49 2.66 -5.76
CA VAL A 173 7.81 3.39 -4.68
C VAL A 173 8.61 3.23 -3.40
N CYS A 174 9.33 4.27 -3.00
CA CYS A 174 9.99 4.31 -1.70
C CYS A 174 8.99 4.74 -0.63
N ILE A 175 8.89 3.96 0.46
CA ILE A 175 8.08 4.31 1.62
C ILE A 175 9.02 4.69 2.75
N ASP A 176 8.87 5.89 3.28
CA ASP A 176 9.76 6.45 4.29
C ASP A 176 8.98 7.19 5.40
N GLY A 177 9.62 7.36 6.55
CA GLY A 177 9.06 8.04 7.71
C GLY A 177 9.66 9.44 7.88
N ILE A 178 8.81 10.41 8.22
CA ILE A 178 9.23 11.76 8.65
C ILE A 178 8.78 12.00 10.11
N PRO A 179 9.53 12.76 10.92
CA PRO A 179 9.14 13.00 12.31
C PRO A 179 7.91 13.91 12.36
N ARG A 180 6.93 13.58 13.22
CA ARG A 180 5.88 14.54 13.58
C ARG A 180 6.50 15.74 14.30
N VAL A 181 6.15 16.95 13.89
CA VAL A 181 6.68 18.21 14.46
C VAL A 181 6.12 18.48 15.85
N ASP A 182 4.88 18.04 16.09
CA ASP A 182 4.19 18.03 17.38
C ASP A 182 3.61 16.64 17.62
N SER A 183 3.64 16.14 18.86
CA SER A 183 2.97 14.91 19.26
C SER A 183 1.45 15.05 19.41
N SER A 184 0.95 16.29 19.50
CA SER A 184 -0.49 16.60 19.61
C SER A 184 -1.23 16.62 18.27
N GLN A 185 -0.52 16.68 17.14
CA GLN A 185 -1.11 16.78 15.80
C GLN A 185 -0.82 15.54 14.95
N GLU A 186 -1.81 15.11 14.17
CA GLU A 186 -1.58 14.22 13.04
C GLU A 186 -0.85 15.02 11.96
N GLY A 187 0.44 14.76 11.76
CA GLY A 187 1.21 15.39 10.70
C GLY A 187 0.66 15.00 9.32
N GLU A 188 0.77 15.92 8.35
CA GLU A 188 0.34 15.68 6.97
C GLU A 188 1.31 14.76 6.20
N MET A 189 0.78 13.73 5.53
CA MET A 189 1.56 12.89 4.64
C MET A 189 1.97 13.67 3.40
N LEU A 190 3.25 13.64 3.08
CA LEU A 190 3.80 14.29 1.88
C LEU A 190 4.39 13.25 0.92
N GLY A 191 4.71 13.68 -0.29
CA GLY A 191 5.49 12.87 -1.22
C GLY A 191 6.37 13.71 -2.14
N THR A 192 7.30 13.05 -2.81
CA THR A 192 8.16 13.65 -3.85
C THR A 192 8.49 12.62 -4.92
N ALA A 193 8.93 13.04 -6.10
CA ALA A 193 9.13 12.15 -7.24
C ALA A 193 10.13 12.70 -8.28
N THR A 194 10.69 11.80 -9.10
CA THR A 194 11.85 12.09 -9.99
C THR A 194 11.50 12.58 -11.40
N SER A 195 10.26 12.37 -11.85
CA SER A 195 9.81 12.68 -13.21
C SER A 195 8.42 13.29 -13.20
N GLU A 196 8.03 14.02 -14.25
CA GLU A 196 6.65 14.49 -14.41
C GLU A 196 5.62 13.34 -14.36
N ASN A 197 5.97 12.15 -14.84
CA ASN A 197 5.09 10.99 -14.83
C ASN A 197 4.90 10.46 -13.40
N ALA A 198 5.98 10.39 -12.63
CA ALA A 198 5.96 9.99 -11.23
C ALA A 198 5.28 11.03 -10.33
N ILE A 199 5.46 12.33 -10.60
CA ILE A 199 4.75 13.44 -9.93
C ILE A 199 3.24 13.34 -10.18
N ARG A 200 2.80 13.19 -11.45
CA ARG A 200 1.37 13.07 -11.78
C ARG A 200 0.72 11.86 -11.09
N LYS A 201 1.39 10.71 -11.07
CA LYS A 201 0.92 9.50 -10.36
C LYS A 201 0.84 9.70 -8.85
N LEU A 202 1.76 10.46 -8.25
CA LEU A 202 1.70 10.85 -6.84
C LEU A 202 0.50 11.77 -6.58
N GLU A 203 0.28 12.78 -7.42
CA GLU A 203 -0.88 13.69 -7.33
C GLU A 203 -2.21 12.94 -7.50
N GLU A 204 -2.29 11.95 -8.40
CA GLU A 204 -3.44 11.03 -8.55
C GLU A 204 -3.72 10.21 -7.27
N THR A 205 -2.75 10.05 -6.36
CA THR A 205 -3.02 9.44 -5.06
C THR A 205 -3.75 10.35 -4.07
N GLY A 206 -3.70 11.67 -4.28
CA GLY A 206 -4.17 12.68 -3.33
C GLY A 206 -3.15 13.05 -2.24
N VAL A 207 -1.89 12.59 -2.33
CA VAL A 207 -0.81 13.00 -1.43
C VAL A 207 -0.17 14.30 -1.93
N PRO A 208 -0.09 15.36 -1.10
CA PRO A 208 0.57 16.62 -1.46
C PRO A 208 2.05 16.45 -1.83
N VAL A 209 2.45 17.11 -2.92
CA VAL A 209 3.85 17.11 -3.40
C VAL A 209 4.68 18.13 -2.61
N MET A 210 5.64 17.63 -1.83
CA MET A 210 6.67 18.41 -1.15
C MET A 210 7.43 19.28 -2.16
N LYS A 211 7.34 20.61 -2.00
CA LYS A 211 8.03 21.58 -2.87
C LYS A 211 9.44 21.91 -2.36
N GLU A 212 9.60 21.98 -1.04
CA GLU A 212 10.87 22.21 -0.36
C GLU A 212 11.00 21.23 0.81
N GLY A 213 12.21 20.74 1.08
CA GLY A 213 12.48 19.73 2.11
C GLY A 213 13.79 19.00 1.87
N LEU A 214 14.06 17.98 2.70
CA LEU A 214 15.30 17.21 2.64
C LEU A 214 15.06 15.73 2.98
N VAL A 215 14.98 14.89 1.95
CA VAL A 215 14.99 13.43 2.08
C VAL A 215 16.44 12.94 2.18
N ARG A 216 16.70 11.97 3.06
CA ARG A 216 18.06 11.48 3.38
C ARG A 216 18.14 9.96 3.21
N GLY A 217 19.32 9.37 3.45
CA GLY A 217 19.54 7.93 3.41
C GLY A 217 19.31 7.31 2.03
N VAL A 218 18.98 6.01 1.99
CA VAL A 218 18.73 5.25 0.76
C VAL A 218 17.70 5.94 -0.13
N THR A 219 16.58 6.38 0.45
CA THR A 219 15.50 7.08 -0.27
C THR A 219 15.99 8.36 -0.95
N GLY A 220 16.79 9.18 -0.27
CA GLY A 220 17.36 10.40 -0.85
C GLY A 220 18.29 10.12 -2.02
N ILE A 221 19.11 9.06 -1.92
CA ILE A 221 20.02 8.64 -3.00
C ILE A 221 19.23 8.08 -4.19
N MET A 222 18.22 7.22 -3.94
CA MET A 222 17.35 6.72 -4.99
C MET A 222 16.66 7.86 -5.76
N LEU A 223 16.19 8.91 -5.08
CA LEU A 223 15.54 10.04 -5.74
C LEU A 223 16.50 10.79 -6.69
N TYR A 224 17.71 11.17 -6.25
CA TYR A 224 18.60 11.91 -7.16
C TYR A 224 19.17 11.02 -8.28
N GLU A 225 19.55 9.78 -7.98
CA GLU A 225 20.02 8.82 -9.00
C GLU A 225 18.91 8.42 -9.99
N GLY A 226 17.66 8.31 -9.53
CA GLY A 226 16.50 8.06 -10.38
C GLY A 226 16.24 9.19 -11.38
N THR A 227 16.52 10.44 -10.98
CA THR A 227 16.42 11.63 -11.83
C THR A 227 17.41 11.57 -12.99
N PHE A 228 18.67 11.19 -12.74
CA PHE A 228 19.68 11.04 -13.81
C PHE A 228 19.49 9.76 -14.65
N SER A 229 19.17 8.64 -14.01
CA SER A 229 19.00 7.33 -14.66
C SER A 229 17.61 7.10 -15.30
N LYS A 230 16.75 8.13 -15.33
CA LYS A 230 15.41 8.12 -15.94
C LYS A 230 14.48 7.02 -15.41
N LYS A 231 14.60 6.70 -14.11
CA LYS A 231 13.70 5.77 -13.41
C LYS A 231 12.55 6.58 -12.80
N ASP A 232 11.31 6.11 -12.97
CA ASP A 232 10.14 6.71 -12.34
C ASP A 232 10.14 6.32 -10.86
N ILE A 233 10.59 7.21 -9.98
CA ILE A 233 10.64 6.94 -8.53
C ILE A 233 9.69 7.91 -7.83
N ILE A 234 8.79 7.33 -7.03
CA ILE A 234 7.84 8.02 -6.16
C ILE A 234 8.26 7.74 -4.72
N CYS A 235 8.30 8.77 -3.89
CA CYS A 235 8.54 8.68 -2.46
C CYS A 235 7.30 9.14 -1.70
N ILE A 236 6.86 8.32 -0.73
CA ILE A 236 5.76 8.63 0.19
C ILE A 236 6.37 8.79 1.59
N LEU A 237 6.10 9.94 2.22
CA LEU A 237 6.69 10.38 3.47
C LEU A 237 5.60 10.41 4.56
N CYS A 238 5.62 9.42 5.45
CA CYS A 238 4.58 9.23 6.48
C CYS A 238 5.00 9.84 7.83
N PRO A 239 4.23 10.77 8.41
CA PRO A 239 4.52 11.34 9.72
C PRO A 239 4.37 10.31 10.84
N ALA A 240 5.49 9.99 11.49
CA ALA A 240 5.63 8.89 12.41
C ALA A 240 6.30 9.32 13.73
N ASN A 241 6.12 8.48 14.76
CA ASN A 241 6.85 8.59 16.02
C ASN A 241 8.36 8.35 15.81
N PRO A 242 9.27 9.27 16.20
CA PRO A 242 10.71 9.06 16.05
C PRO A 242 11.37 8.21 17.15
N GLN A 243 10.70 7.93 18.27
CA GLN A 243 11.22 7.11 19.37
C GLN A 243 10.70 5.67 19.40
N LEU A 244 9.58 5.36 18.71
CA LEU A 244 8.92 4.06 18.72
C LEU A 244 8.58 3.59 17.30
N PRO A 245 8.54 2.27 17.02
CA PRO A 245 7.92 1.75 15.80
C PRO A 245 6.47 2.22 15.69
N ASP A 246 6.05 2.65 14.50
CA ASP A 246 4.73 3.25 14.27
C ASP A 246 3.96 2.51 13.15
N PRO A 247 3.35 1.34 13.47
CA PRO A 247 2.51 0.62 12.50
C PRO A 247 1.29 1.42 12.04
N ARG A 248 0.83 2.41 12.82
CA ARG A 248 -0.29 3.29 12.46
C ARG A 248 0.12 4.23 11.33
N ALA A 249 1.30 4.84 11.39
CA ALA A 249 1.88 5.59 10.28
C ALA A 249 2.10 4.69 9.04
N ALA A 250 2.63 3.48 9.22
CA ALA A 250 2.76 2.50 8.13
C ALA A 250 1.41 2.12 7.48
N ALA A 251 0.33 2.00 8.27
CA ALA A 251 -1.00 1.72 7.75
C ALA A 251 -1.52 2.83 6.82
N THR A 252 -1.18 4.10 7.09
CA THR A 252 -1.58 5.22 6.21
C THR A 252 -1.02 5.09 4.79
N ALA A 253 0.24 4.64 4.65
CA ALA A 253 0.95 4.48 3.38
C ALA A 253 0.26 3.52 2.41
N LEU A 254 -0.49 2.54 2.92
CA LEU A 254 -1.18 1.53 2.11
C LEU A 254 -2.25 2.14 1.20
N THR A 255 -2.86 3.27 1.59
CA THR A 255 -3.90 3.95 0.81
C THR A 255 -3.38 4.54 -0.52
N PRO A 256 -2.38 5.44 -0.54
CA PRO A 256 -1.80 5.92 -1.80
C PRO A 256 -1.07 4.82 -2.56
N LEU A 257 -0.39 3.90 -1.88
CA LEU A 257 0.29 2.77 -2.51
C LEU A 257 -0.68 1.87 -3.30
N SER A 258 -1.88 1.62 -2.78
CA SER A 258 -2.92 0.84 -3.48
C SER A 258 -3.53 1.57 -4.68
N LYS A 259 -3.32 2.89 -4.81
CA LYS A 259 -3.66 3.66 -6.02
C LYS A 259 -2.55 3.57 -7.07
N ILE A 260 -1.27 3.59 -6.65
CA ILE A 260 -0.11 3.48 -7.55
C ILE A 260 0.03 2.06 -8.13
N VAL A 261 -0.20 1.02 -7.32
CA VAL A 261 0.02 -0.38 -7.70
C VAL A 261 -1.31 -1.07 -8.09
N PRO A 262 -1.57 -1.37 -9.38
CA PRO A 262 -2.85 -1.94 -9.80
C PRO A 262 -3.17 -3.29 -9.17
N ASN A 263 -4.40 -3.42 -8.66
CA ASN A 263 -4.92 -4.60 -7.95
C ASN A 263 -4.32 -4.88 -6.57
N LEU A 264 -3.40 -4.04 -6.07
CA LEU A 264 -2.93 -4.13 -4.70
C LEU A 264 -4.09 -3.72 -3.76
N ASN A 265 -4.62 -4.68 -3.01
CA ASN A 265 -5.71 -4.49 -2.06
C ASN A 265 -5.28 -5.10 -0.73
N ILE A 266 -4.61 -4.30 0.08
CA ILE A 266 -4.09 -4.68 1.41
C ILE A 266 -5.04 -4.15 2.49
N ASP A 267 -5.23 -4.91 3.56
CA ASP A 267 -6.04 -4.50 4.72
C ASP A 267 -5.14 -3.73 5.72
N PRO A 268 -5.47 -2.48 6.11
CA PRO A 268 -4.71 -1.78 7.15
C PRO A 268 -5.00 -2.30 8.57
N THR A 269 -6.05 -3.10 8.77
CA THR A 269 -6.51 -3.56 10.10
C THR A 269 -5.43 -4.29 10.92
N PRO A 270 -4.61 -5.21 10.36
CA PRO A 270 -3.55 -5.87 11.13
C PRO A 270 -2.51 -4.89 11.69
N LEU A 271 -2.09 -3.89 10.90
CA LEU A 271 -1.14 -2.87 11.36
C LEU A 271 -1.77 -1.94 12.42
N ASN A 272 -3.03 -1.55 12.25
CA ASN A 272 -3.74 -0.76 13.27
C ASN A 272 -3.88 -1.51 14.59
N ASN A 273 -4.11 -2.83 14.55
CA ASN A 273 -4.10 -3.67 15.75
C ASN A 273 -2.70 -3.77 16.38
N GLU A 274 -1.64 -3.95 15.57
CA GLU A 274 -0.26 -3.98 16.03
C GLU A 274 0.16 -2.66 16.71
N ALA A 275 -0.29 -1.52 16.20
CA ALA A 275 -0.10 -0.21 16.84
C ALA A 275 -0.82 -0.09 18.20
N ASN A 276 -2.07 -0.56 18.29
CA ASN A 276 -2.83 -0.55 19.54
C ASN A 276 -2.15 -1.43 20.61
N ASP A 277 -1.59 -2.58 20.21
CA ASP A 277 -0.82 -3.47 21.06
C ASP A 277 0.47 -2.80 21.59
N ILE A 278 1.17 -2.02 20.75
CA ILE A 278 2.35 -1.24 21.17
C ILE A 278 1.93 -0.15 22.16
N ASP A 279 0.89 0.64 21.85
CA ASP A 279 0.38 1.70 22.74
C ASP A 279 0.01 1.14 24.13
N ASN A 280 -0.64 -0.02 24.19
CA ASN A 280 -0.99 -0.69 25.44
C ASN A 280 0.24 -1.13 26.25
N ARG A 281 1.26 -1.71 25.59
CA ARG A 281 2.51 -2.14 26.25
C ARG A 281 3.30 -0.94 26.80
N VAL A 282 3.38 0.16 26.04
CA VAL A 282 4.07 1.39 26.46
C VAL A 282 3.38 2.02 27.67
N ARG A 283 2.04 2.10 27.68
CA ARG A 283 1.26 2.61 28.83
C ARG A 283 1.50 1.77 30.09
N ALA A 284 1.46 0.44 29.99
CA ALA A 284 1.70 -0.45 31.11
C ALA A 284 3.12 -0.30 31.69
N GLN A 285 4.13 -0.13 30.83
CA GLN A 285 5.51 0.13 31.27
C GLN A 285 5.66 1.48 31.98
N GLN A 286 5.01 2.53 31.48
CA GLN A 286 5.00 3.85 32.11
C GLN A 286 4.34 3.83 33.49
N GLN A 287 3.21 3.14 33.63
CA GLN A 287 2.51 2.97 34.92
C GLN A 287 3.37 2.23 35.94
N ALA A 288 3.96 1.08 35.56
CA ALA A 288 4.84 0.32 36.45
C ALA A 288 6.08 1.12 36.88
N GLN A 289 6.66 1.95 36.00
CA GLN A 289 7.78 2.83 36.35
C GLN A 289 7.35 3.94 37.34
N GLN A 290 6.15 4.47 37.22
CA GLN A 290 5.60 5.45 38.17
C GLN A 290 5.38 4.81 39.55
N GLU A 291 4.77 3.63 39.62
CA GLU A 291 4.51 2.90 40.87
C GLU A 291 5.79 2.54 41.64
N ILE A 292 6.83 2.07 40.94
CA ILE A 292 8.16 1.83 41.53
C ILE A 292 8.80 3.14 42.01
N GLY A 293 8.59 4.24 41.28
CA GLY A 293 9.03 5.58 41.66
C GLY A 293 8.43 6.05 42.99
N THR A 294 7.14 5.80 43.24
CA THR A 294 6.46 6.21 44.48
C THR A 294 6.85 5.38 45.70
N GLN A 295 7.20 4.10 45.54
CA GLN A 295 7.55 3.23 46.67
C GLN A 295 8.92 3.56 47.28
N ASN A 296 9.88 4.02 46.49
CA ASN A 296 11.25 4.31 46.94
C ASN A 296 11.42 5.65 47.68
N ILE A 297 10.33 6.35 48.04
CA ILE A 297 10.38 7.67 48.72
C ILE A 297 10.27 7.53 50.26
N TYR A 298 10.15 6.30 50.78
CA TYR A 298 10.01 5.98 52.22
C TYR A 298 10.99 4.89 52.69
N GLY A 299 12.22 4.90 52.17
CA GLY A 299 13.32 4.00 52.57
C GLY A 299 14.51 4.76 53.14
#